data_AF-A0A0F9SGJ4-F1
#
_entry.id   AF-A0A0F9SGJ4-F1
#
_cell.length_a   1.000
_cell.length_b   1.000
_cell.length_c   1.000
_cell.angle_alpha   90.00
_cell.angle_beta   90.00
_cell.angle_gamma   90.00
#
_symmetry.space_group_name_H-M   'P 1'
#
loop_
_entity.id
_entity.type
_entity.pdbx_description
1 polymer ?
#
loop_
_entity_poly.entity_id
_entity_poly.type
_entity_poly.pdbx_seq_one_letter_code
_entity_poly.pdbx_strand_id
1 'polypeptide(L)' 'MEKRNFKQTLESLKEKRGFHTELISLYIPPEKPISDVIKYLKDEKSQSQNIKSKNTRKNVLNSISSIVGHLAKI' A
#
# COMPACT_ATOMS: atom_id res chain seq x y z
N MET A 1 -16.83 12.58 16.01
CA MET A 1 -17.04 11.17 15.62
C MET A 1 -15.77 10.48 15.08
N GLU A 2 -14.78 11.21 14.55
CA GLU A 2 -13.62 10.62 13.88
C GLU A 2 -12.69 9.78 14.77
N LYS A 3 -12.43 10.19 16.02
CA LYS A 3 -11.49 9.46 16.90
C LYS A 3 -11.91 8.02 17.21
N ARG A 4 -13.21 7.74 17.32
CA ARG A 4 -13.71 6.39 17.66
C ARG A 4 -13.58 5.44 16.47
N ASN A 5 -13.88 5.93 15.27
CA ASN A 5 -13.73 5.16 14.04
C ASN A 5 -12.26 4.87 13.76
N PHE A 6 -11.38 5.85 13.95
CA PHE A 6 -9.94 5.64 13.79
C PHE A 6 -9.40 4.55 14.74
N LYS A 7 -9.81 4.58 16.01
CA LYS A 7 -9.45 3.53 16.98
C LYS A 7 -9.93 2.14 16.56
N GLN A 8 -11.20 2.02 16.12
CA GLN A 8 -11.73 0.73 15.65
C GLN A 8 -11.00 0.23 14.40
N THR A 9 -10.75 1.09 13.42
CA THR A 9 -9.97 0.73 12.22
C THR A 9 -8.56 0.30 12.60
N LEU A 10 -7.92 0.96 13.57
CA LEU A 10 -6.59 0.59 14.04
C LEU A 10 -6.58 -0.80 14.70
N GLU A 11 -7.56 -1.09 15.55
CA GLU A 11 -7.67 -2.41 16.20
C GLU A 11 -7.93 -3.51 15.16
N SER A 12 -8.85 -3.30 14.21
CA SER A 12 -9.07 -4.25 13.12
C SER A 12 -7.85 -4.44 12.21
N LEU A 13 -7.02 -3.40 12.02
CA LEU A 13 -5.76 -3.52 11.28
C LEU A 13 -4.71 -4.31 12.07
N LYS A 14 -4.64 -4.15 13.40
CA LYS A 14 -3.74 -4.94 14.26
C LYS A 14 -4.10 -6.43 14.28
N GLU A 15 -5.38 -6.74 14.20
CA GLU A 15 -5.87 -8.13 14.15
C GLU A 15 -5.56 -8.81 12.81
N LYS A 16 -5.33 -8.06 11.73
CA LYS A 16 -4.92 -8.62 10.44
C LYS A 16 -3.49 -9.16 10.52
N ARG A 17 -3.38 -10.47 10.67
CA ARG A 17 -2.12 -11.21 10.46
C ARG A 17 -2.06 -11.71 9.03
N GLY A 18 -1.18 -11.12 8.22
CA GLY A 18 -0.83 -11.67 6.91
C GLY A 18 0.21 -12.78 7.06
N PHE A 19 0.11 -13.84 6.27
CA PHE A 19 1.24 -14.74 6.05
C PHE A 19 2.29 -13.96 5.24
N HIS A 20 3.50 -13.78 5.81
CA HIS A 20 4.64 -13.08 5.16
C HIS A 20 4.47 -11.56 4.90
N THR A 21 5.48 -10.98 4.23
CA THR A 21 5.64 -9.58 3.81
C THR A 21 4.66 -9.16 2.70
N GLU A 22 3.36 -9.11 3.01
CA GLU A 22 2.30 -8.81 2.04
C GLU A 22 1.39 -7.65 2.44
N LEU A 23 1.67 -6.99 3.57
CA LEU A 23 0.95 -5.78 3.97
C LEU A 23 1.71 -4.52 3.52
N ILE A 24 1.06 -3.72 2.67
CA ILE A 24 1.52 -2.39 2.28
C ILE A 24 0.60 -1.37 2.94
N SER A 25 1.18 -0.46 3.73
CA SER A 25 0.49 0.69 4.30
C SER A 25 1.05 1.96 3.66
N LEU A 26 0.16 2.83 3.17
CA LEU A 26 0.53 4.09 2.54
C LEU A 26 -0.16 5.25 3.27
N TYR A 27 0.63 6.21 3.75
CA TYR A 27 0.14 7.47 4.30
C TYR A 27 0.47 8.60 3.33
N ILE A 28 -0.54 9.36 2.92
CA ILE A 28 -0.40 10.49 2.01
C ILE A 28 -0.72 11.77 2.79
N PRO A 29 0.27 12.66 2.99
CA PRO A 29 -0.02 13.96 3.59
C PRO A 29 -0.84 14.82 2.62
N PRO A 30 -1.73 15.69 3.13
CA PRO A 30 -2.65 16.48 2.30
C PRO A 30 -1.94 17.47 1.36
N GLU A 31 -0.70 17.84 1.67
CA GLU A 31 0.11 18.77 0.87
C GLU A 31 0.75 18.09 -0.35
N LYS A 32 0.79 16.75 -0.39
CA LYS A 32 1.49 16.02 -1.46
C LYS A 32 0.53 15.68 -2.59
N PRO A 33 0.83 16.08 -3.84
CA PRO A 33 -0.03 15.79 -4.97
C PRO A 33 -0.06 14.29 -5.27
N ILE A 34 -1.24 13.78 -5.62
CA ILE A 34 -1.47 12.36 -5.93
C ILE A 34 -0.57 11.88 -7.08
N SER A 35 -0.29 12.74 -8.07
CA SER A 35 0.61 12.45 -9.19
C SER A 35 2.00 12.01 -8.72
N ASP A 36 2.55 12.68 -7.71
CA ASP A 36 3.88 12.40 -7.17
C ASP A 36 3.88 11.10 -6.38
N VAL A 37 2.80 10.82 -5.65
CA VAL A 37 2.61 9.54 -4.96
C VAL A 37 2.52 8.39 -5.96
N ILE A 38 1.77 8.56 -7.04
CA ILE A 38 1.67 7.56 -8.11
C ILE A 38 3.03 7.33 -8.77
N LYS A 39 3.79 8.39 -9.05
CA LYS A 39 5.15 8.28 -9.59
C LYS A 39 6.06 7.50 -8.65
N TYR A 40 6.09 7.86 -7.37
CA TYR A 40 6.84 7.14 -6.34
C TYR A 40 6.48 5.65 -6.27
N LEU A 41 5.19 5.31 -6.29
CA LEU A 41 4.74 3.92 -6.28
C LEU A 41 5.15 3.14 -7.55
N LYS A 42 5.22 3.80 -8.71
CA LYS A 42 5.72 3.16 -9.94
C LYS A 42 7.22 2.86 -9.85
N ASP A 43 8.00 3.74 -9.24
CA ASP A 43 9.43 3.53 -9.02
C ASP A 43 9.66 2.36 -8.04
N GLU A 44 8.92 2.33 -6.92
CA GLU A 44 8.93 1.21 -5.96
C GLU A 44 8.51 -0.12 -6.61
N LYS A 45 7.51 -0.10 -7.50
CA LYS A 45 7.10 -1.27 -8.27
C LYS A 45 8.25 -1.80 -9.14
N SER A 46 9.05 -0.92 -9.74
CA SER A 46 10.20 -1.31 -10.55
C SER A 46 11.29 -1.94 -9.69
N GLN A 47 11.61 -1.34 -8.54
CA GLN A 47 12.57 -1.91 -7.59
C GLN A 47 12.15 -3.29 -7.06
N SER A 48 10.86 -3.47 -6.80
CA SER A 48 10.27 -4.73 -6.34
C SER A 48 10.40 -5.89 -7.34
N GLN A 49 10.76 -5.64 -8.60
CA GLN A 49 11.02 -6.70 -9.58
C GLN A 49 12.26 -7.55 -9.23
N ASN A 50 13.18 -7.01 -8.43
CA ASN A 50 14.40 -7.69 -7.99
C ASN A 50 14.19 -8.67 -6.83
N ILE A 51 12.96 -8.79 -6.30
CA ILE A 51 12.64 -9.76 -5.25
C ILE A 51 12.87 -11.19 -5.79
N LYS A 52 13.78 -11.93 -5.14
CA LYS A 52 14.20 -13.28 -5.54
C LYS A 52 13.05 -14.29 -5.49
N SER A 53 12.24 -14.24 -4.43
CA SER A 53 11.07 -15.11 -4.27
C SER A 53 9.98 -14.77 -5.29
N LYS A 54 9.61 -15.73 -6.14
CA LYS A 54 8.57 -15.54 -7.17
C LYS A 54 7.21 -15.18 -6.56
N ASN A 55 6.83 -15.84 -5.46
CA ASN A 55 5.53 -15.61 -4.82
C ASN A 55 5.48 -14.21 -4.19
N THR A 56 6.48 -13.88 -3.38
CA THR A 56 6.59 -12.58 -2.72
C THR A 56 6.63 -11.44 -3.73
N ARG A 57 7.42 -11.57 -4.81
CA ARG A 57 7.48 -10.59 -5.89
C ARG A 57 6.11 -10.35 -6.52
N LYS A 58 5.40 -11.41 -6.89
CA LYS A 58 4.05 -11.29 -7.47
C LYS A 58 3.09 -10.56 -6.51
N ASN A 59 3.12 -10.91 -5.23
CA ASN A 59 2.21 -10.35 -4.24
C ASN A 59 2.50 -8.86 -3.98
N VAL A 60 3.77 -8.47 -3.90
CA VAL A 60 4.18 -7.05 -3.77
C VAL A 60 3.79 -6.25 -5.02
N LEU A 61 4.11 -6.74 -6.22
CA LEU A 61 3.79 -6.06 -7.48
C LEU A 61 2.28 -5.87 -7.66
N ASN A 62 1.48 -6.87 -7.31
CA ASN A 62 0.03 -6.81 -7.37
C ASN A 62 -0.54 -5.80 -6.37
N SER A 63 -0.01 -5.79 -5.13
CA SER A 63 -0.44 -4.87 -4.09
C SER A 63 -0.16 -3.41 -4.47
N ILE A 64 1.03 -3.10 -4.98
CA ILE A 64 1.37 -1.75 -5.46
C ILE A 64 0.47 -1.35 -6.63
N SER A 65 0.22 -2.27 -7.58
CA SER A 65 -0.65 -1.99 -8.73
C SER A 65 -2.09 -1.71 -8.31
N SER A 66 -2.59 -2.43 -7.30
CA SER A 66 -3.92 -2.20 -6.72
C SER A 66 -4.03 -0.81 -6.09
N ILE A 67 -3.02 -0.39 -5.31
CA ILE A 67 -2.98 0.93 -4.68
C ILE A 67 -2.96 2.04 -5.75
N VAL A 68 -2.11 1.92 -6.77
CA VAL A 68 -2.06 2.89 -7.88
C VAL A 68 -3.40 2.98 -8.61
N GLY A 69 -4.05 1.85 -8.87
CA GLY A 69 -5.37 1.80 -9.49
C GLY A 69 -6.48 2.42 -8.62
N HIS A 70 -6.36 2.32 -7.29
CA HIS A 70 -7.26 2.99 -6.37
C HIS A 70 -7.04 4.50 -6.35
N LEU A 71 -5.79 4.96 -6.27
CA LEU A 71 -5.45 6.39 -6.25
C LEU A 71 -5.81 7.10 -7.57
N ALA A 72 -5.74 6.42 -8.71
CA ALA A 72 -6.11 6.98 -10.01
C ALA A 72 -7.62 7.18 -10.20
N LYS A 73 -8.46 6.64 -9.31
CA LYS A 73 -9.93 6.76 -9.33
C LYS A 73 -10.47 7.82 -8.37
N ILE A 74 -9.60 8.42 -7.56
CA ILE A 74 -9.92 9.51 -6.62
C ILE A 74 -9.73 10.83 -7.36
#